data_AF-A0A7W6EAF4-F1
#
_entry.id   AF-A0A7W6EAF4-F1
#
_cell.length_a   1.000
_cell.length_b   1.000
_cell.length_c   1.000
_cell.angle_alpha   90.00
_cell.angle_beta   90.00
_cell.angle_gamma   90.00
#
_symmetry.space_group_name_H-M   'P 1'
#
loop_
_entity.id
_entity.type
_entity.pdbx_description
1 polymer ?
#
loop_
_entity_poly.entity_id
_entity_poly.type
_entity_poly.pdbx_seq_one_letter_code
_entity_poly.pdbx_strand_id
1 'polypeptide(L)'
;MSQWVILVGRASDLDNASTPHKIMTSRDYLARPALFGGQRPKIINLCRSYAYQSRGYYASLLAGARGHRVIPSVETMIDLSERKLHENALPELEAVLAKVFDRHPLPAEPIRVYFGQAPEPRLERFAKLLFDWFRAPALEVTLEMREGVRIKRIGFLSVGKMNEPEKRRFLEALERYTAREWRDARTKTPAKYSFATLFDPKDELPPSSVESLRHWAKIAARMGVDVEPITRRDLPRLANFDALFIRETTSLSNHTYRFARRAMQEGMPVIDDPVSMIRCTNKVYLNELMTANGVCVPRSVMIGGREDLVKAADELGFPMVLKIPDGSFSRGVKKLETMAALEALAGAWLEDSDLLIAQEYMPTRFDWRIGVLGGKPLFAVQYHMAKAHWQIINHDAGGRPMEGGFTAFALADAPAQVLDAGLRGARCIGDGLYGVDLKETDRGVFLIEVNDNPNLEHGVEDAAEKDEVWTRLTRWFIDRLERT
;
A
#
# COMPACT_ATOMS: atom_id res chain seq x y z
N MET A 1 22.85 -1.74 -6.54
CA MET A 1 22.17 -1.65 -7.86
C MET A 1 21.47 -2.96 -8.15
N SER A 2 20.13 -2.98 -8.16
CA SER A 2 19.37 -4.13 -8.65
C SER A 2 19.53 -4.18 -10.18
N GLN A 3 20.49 -4.97 -10.67
CA GLN A 3 20.74 -5.12 -12.11
C GLN A 3 19.59 -5.91 -12.74
N TRP A 4 19.07 -5.43 -13.87
CA TRP A 4 18.17 -6.22 -14.70
C TRP A 4 18.96 -7.28 -15.46
N VAL A 5 18.43 -8.50 -15.47
CA VAL A 5 18.99 -9.64 -16.21
C VAL A 5 17.87 -10.25 -17.03
N ILE A 6 18.11 -10.43 -18.32
CA ILE A 6 17.15 -11.01 -19.24
C ILE A 6 17.52 -12.47 -19.48
N LEU A 7 16.60 -13.38 -19.19
CA LEU A 7 16.78 -14.81 -19.48
C LEU A 7 16.14 -15.14 -20.82
N VAL A 8 16.91 -15.75 -21.71
CA VAL A 8 16.42 -16.25 -23.01
C VAL A 8 16.49 -17.76 -23.09
N GLY A 9 15.64 -18.36 -23.93
CA GLY A 9 15.69 -19.79 -24.21
C GLY A 9 16.91 -20.17 -25.04
N ARG A 10 17.22 -19.36 -26.06
CA ARG A 10 18.41 -19.46 -26.92
C ARG A 10 19.08 -18.11 -27.05
N ALA A 11 20.40 -18.09 -27.22
CA ALA A 11 21.15 -16.85 -27.42
C ALA A 11 20.72 -16.05 -28.66
N SER A 12 20.13 -16.71 -29.66
CA SER A 12 19.60 -16.08 -30.88
C SER A 12 18.22 -15.43 -30.70
N ASP A 13 17.56 -15.59 -29.54
CA ASP A 13 16.19 -15.07 -29.32
C ASP A 13 16.19 -13.55 -29.14
N LEU A 14 17.27 -13.00 -28.60
CA LEU A 14 17.47 -11.57 -28.40
C LEU A 14 18.96 -11.27 -28.39
N ASP A 15 19.41 -10.32 -29.20
CA ASP A 15 20.81 -9.94 -29.29
C ASP A 15 21.21 -9.07 -28.08
N ASN A 16 22.43 -9.28 -27.58
CA ASN A 16 23.02 -8.46 -26.51
C ASN A 16 23.09 -6.97 -26.89
N ALA A 17 23.19 -6.64 -28.17
CA ALA A 17 23.18 -5.25 -28.63
C ALA A 17 21.78 -4.59 -28.56
N SER A 18 20.71 -5.37 -28.37
CA SER A 18 19.32 -4.85 -28.41
C SER A 18 18.88 -4.18 -27.11
N THR A 19 19.65 -4.29 -26.03
CA THR A 19 19.27 -3.81 -24.70
C THR A 19 20.52 -3.54 -23.85
N PRO A 20 20.53 -2.51 -22.98
CA PRO A 20 21.64 -2.27 -22.07
C PRO A 20 21.76 -3.32 -20.95
N HIS A 21 20.77 -4.22 -20.82
CA HIS A 21 20.71 -5.22 -19.75
C HIS A 21 21.44 -6.50 -20.12
N LYS A 22 22.00 -7.18 -19.12
CA LYS A 22 22.73 -8.44 -19.33
C LYS A 22 21.76 -9.52 -19.80
N ILE A 23 21.99 -10.09 -20.98
CA ILE A 23 21.26 -11.27 -21.44
C ILE A 23 22.04 -12.52 -21.08
N MET A 24 21.33 -13.55 -20.61
CA MET A 24 21.91 -14.88 -20.39
C MET A 24 20.90 -15.97 -20.76
N THR A 25 21.40 -17.16 -21.05
CA THR A 25 20.48 -18.29 -21.30
C THR A 25 19.91 -18.80 -19.98
N SER A 26 18.66 -19.29 -20.00
CA SER A 26 18.07 -19.95 -18.84
C SER A 26 18.88 -21.18 -18.40
N ARG A 27 19.55 -21.88 -19.32
CA ARG A 27 20.47 -22.98 -18.98
C ARG A 27 21.61 -22.50 -18.10
N ASP A 28 22.27 -21.41 -18.47
CA ASP A 28 23.41 -20.89 -17.71
C ASP A 28 22.96 -20.36 -16.34
N TYR A 29 21.80 -19.72 -16.29
CA TYR A 29 21.20 -19.22 -15.05
C TYR A 29 20.89 -20.36 -14.05
N LEU A 30 20.36 -21.47 -14.55
CA LEU A 30 20.05 -22.64 -13.74
C LEU A 30 21.33 -23.35 -13.28
N ALA A 31 22.31 -23.52 -14.17
CA ALA A 31 23.54 -24.28 -13.92
C ALA A 31 24.56 -23.56 -13.02
N ARG A 32 24.46 -22.25 -12.84
CA ARG A 32 25.44 -21.45 -12.09
C ARG A 32 24.79 -20.67 -10.94
N PRO A 33 24.39 -21.34 -9.83
CA PRO A 33 23.72 -20.69 -8.71
C PRO A 33 24.56 -19.58 -8.05
N ALA A 34 25.89 -19.71 -8.02
CA ALA A 34 26.79 -18.73 -7.41
C ALA A 34 27.00 -17.45 -8.24
N LEU A 35 26.45 -17.38 -9.47
CA LEU A 35 26.72 -16.28 -10.41
C LEU A 35 26.23 -14.91 -9.91
N PHE A 36 25.30 -14.89 -8.95
CA PHE A 36 24.74 -13.70 -8.32
C PHE A 36 24.96 -13.70 -6.81
N GLY A 37 26.03 -14.32 -6.30
CA GLY A 37 26.29 -14.45 -4.85
C GLY A 37 26.10 -13.14 -4.09
N GLY A 38 25.09 -13.08 -3.21
CA GLY A 38 24.71 -11.90 -2.42
C GLY A 38 24.01 -10.77 -3.18
N GLN A 39 23.77 -10.91 -4.48
CA GLN A 39 23.05 -9.95 -5.31
C GLN A 39 21.58 -10.37 -5.49
N ARG A 40 20.69 -9.37 -5.66
CA ARG A 40 19.26 -9.58 -5.90
C ARG A 40 18.85 -8.95 -7.24
N PRO A 41 19.24 -9.56 -8.37
CA PRO A 41 18.87 -9.04 -9.68
C PRO A 41 17.37 -9.10 -9.92
N LYS A 42 16.90 -8.25 -10.82
CA LYS A 42 15.55 -8.33 -11.39
C LYS A 42 15.60 -9.11 -12.69
N ILE A 43 14.89 -10.21 -12.75
CA ILE A 43 14.95 -11.20 -13.80
C ILE A 43 13.75 -11.00 -14.72
N ILE A 44 14.00 -10.70 -16.00
CA ILE A 44 12.98 -10.76 -17.04
C ILE A 44 13.16 -12.09 -17.75
N ASN A 45 12.27 -13.03 -17.47
CA ASN A 45 12.28 -14.34 -18.07
C ASN A 45 11.53 -14.27 -19.40
N LEU A 46 12.25 -14.42 -20.52
CA LEU A 46 11.76 -14.44 -21.90
C LEU A 46 11.91 -15.84 -22.51
N CYS A 47 11.83 -16.88 -21.69
CA CYS A 47 11.88 -18.25 -22.17
C CYS A 47 10.73 -18.54 -23.14
N ARG A 48 11.01 -19.40 -24.13
CA ARG A 48 10.03 -19.78 -25.17
C ARG A 48 8.84 -20.59 -24.65
N SER A 49 8.97 -21.21 -23.48
CA SER A 49 7.94 -22.03 -22.84
C SER A 49 7.98 -21.83 -21.32
N TYR A 50 6.78 -21.75 -20.75
CA TYR A 50 6.50 -21.65 -19.32
C TYR A 50 5.69 -22.85 -18.79
N ALA A 51 5.59 -23.92 -19.57
CA ALA A 51 4.90 -25.13 -19.14
C ALA A 51 5.53 -25.69 -17.86
N TYR A 52 4.75 -26.42 -17.06
CA TYR A 52 5.23 -27.06 -15.86
C TYR A 52 6.49 -27.91 -16.16
N GLN A 53 7.50 -27.82 -15.30
CA GLN A 53 8.82 -28.45 -15.47
C GLN A 53 9.64 -28.01 -16.70
N SER A 54 9.20 -27.00 -17.44
CA SER A 54 10.03 -26.38 -18.48
C SER A 54 11.21 -25.60 -17.86
N ARG A 55 12.23 -25.29 -18.67
CA ARG A 55 13.34 -24.42 -18.24
C ARG A 55 12.87 -23.03 -17.83
N GLY A 56 11.86 -22.48 -18.51
CA GLY A 56 11.27 -21.19 -18.15
C GLY A 56 10.62 -21.24 -16.77
N TYR A 57 9.85 -22.29 -16.50
CA TYR A 57 9.26 -22.54 -15.18
C TYR A 57 10.31 -22.65 -14.07
N TYR A 58 11.32 -23.52 -14.25
CA TYR A 58 12.40 -23.68 -13.27
C TYR A 58 13.22 -22.39 -13.07
N ALA A 59 13.41 -21.59 -14.12
CA ALA A 59 14.14 -20.33 -14.01
C ALA A 59 13.42 -19.36 -13.08
N SER A 60 12.08 -19.21 -13.19
CA SER A 60 11.31 -18.36 -12.28
C SER A 60 11.19 -18.97 -10.89
N LEU A 61 11.00 -20.29 -10.77
CA LEU A 61 10.93 -20.97 -9.48
C LEU A 61 12.22 -20.80 -8.67
N LEU A 62 13.38 -21.05 -9.30
CA LEU A 62 14.67 -20.89 -8.64
C LEU A 62 15.07 -19.42 -8.46
N ALA A 63 14.55 -18.50 -9.26
CA ALA A 63 14.72 -17.07 -9.00
C ALA A 63 14.05 -16.66 -7.68
N GLY A 64 12.79 -17.08 -7.46
CA GLY A 64 12.10 -16.88 -6.19
C GLY A 64 12.87 -17.47 -5.00
N ALA A 65 13.32 -18.72 -5.11
CA ALA A 65 14.10 -19.37 -4.05
C ALA A 65 15.46 -18.71 -3.76
N ARG A 66 16.01 -17.94 -4.71
CA ARG A 66 17.27 -17.19 -4.56
C ARG A 66 17.06 -15.75 -4.08
N GLY A 67 15.82 -15.34 -3.81
CA GLY A 67 15.49 -13.94 -3.49
C GLY A 67 15.64 -12.98 -4.68
N HIS A 68 15.68 -13.51 -5.91
CA HIS A 68 15.66 -12.70 -7.12
C HIS A 68 14.22 -12.38 -7.49
N ARG A 69 13.96 -11.12 -7.86
CA ARG A 69 12.63 -10.73 -8.37
C ARG A 69 12.50 -11.18 -9.81
N VAL A 70 11.43 -11.87 -10.19
CA VAL A 70 11.28 -12.43 -11.54
C VAL A 70 9.92 -12.14 -12.15
N ILE A 71 9.92 -11.82 -13.44
CA ILE A 71 8.73 -11.68 -14.26
C ILE A 71 8.83 -12.58 -15.51
N PRO A 72 7.83 -13.43 -15.81
CA PRO A 72 6.67 -13.74 -14.96
C PRO A 72 7.05 -14.61 -13.76
N SER A 73 6.27 -14.50 -12.68
CA SER A 73 6.37 -15.38 -11.51
C SER A 73 5.78 -16.77 -11.81
N VAL A 74 6.03 -17.75 -10.94
CA VAL A 74 5.47 -19.10 -11.10
C VAL A 74 3.95 -19.08 -11.00
N GLU A 75 3.40 -18.26 -10.11
CA GLU A 75 1.97 -18.04 -9.94
C GLU A 75 1.36 -17.50 -11.24
N THR A 76 1.94 -16.47 -11.84
CA THR A 76 1.46 -15.94 -13.14
C THR A 76 1.51 -17.00 -14.25
N MET A 77 2.53 -17.87 -14.24
CA MET A 77 2.59 -18.99 -15.21
C MET A 77 1.46 -20.00 -15.00
N ILE A 78 1.11 -20.30 -13.75
CA ILE A 78 0.01 -21.20 -13.40
C ILE A 78 -1.32 -20.56 -13.77
N ASP A 79 -1.55 -19.29 -13.41
CA ASP A 79 -2.79 -18.57 -13.71
C ASP A 79 -3.10 -18.54 -15.21
N LEU A 80 -2.06 -18.39 -16.04
CA LEU A 80 -2.18 -18.37 -17.51
C LEU A 80 -2.10 -19.76 -18.17
N SER A 81 -1.90 -20.83 -17.41
CA SER A 81 -1.79 -22.19 -17.96
C SER A 81 -3.14 -22.75 -18.42
N GLU A 82 -4.22 -22.39 -17.72
CA GLU A 82 -5.58 -22.81 -18.02
C GLU A 82 -6.57 -21.66 -17.85
N ARG A 83 -7.62 -21.63 -18.69
CA ARG A 83 -8.65 -20.57 -18.64
C ARG A 83 -9.31 -20.45 -17.27
N LYS A 84 -9.64 -21.60 -16.66
CA LYS A 84 -10.34 -21.67 -15.37
C LYS A 84 -9.61 -20.95 -14.24
N LEU A 85 -8.28 -20.90 -14.30
CA LEU A 85 -7.46 -20.32 -13.24
C LEU A 85 -7.46 -18.79 -13.24
N HIS A 86 -7.93 -18.17 -14.32
CA HIS A 86 -8.02 -16.72 -14.44
C HIS A 86 -9.43 -16.19 -14.72
N GLU A 87 -10.47 -17.00 -14.49
CA GLU A 87 -11.87 -16.61 -14.72
C GLU A 87 -12.28 -15.37 -13.91
N ASN A 88 -11.75 -15.22 -12.69
CA ASN A 88 -12.05 -14.10 -11.80
C ASN A 88 -11.59 -12.74 -12.36
N ALA A 89 -10.57 -12.71 -13.22
CA ALA A 89 -10.06 -11.49 -13.84
C ALA A 89 -10.87 -11.06 -15.07
N LEU A 90 -11.61 -12.00 -15.69
CA LEU A 90 -12.28 -11.78 -16.97
C LEU A 90 -13.36 -10.68 -16.90
N PRO A 91 -14.24 -10.61 -15.88
CA PRO A 91 -15.31 -9.60 -15.87
C PRO A 91 -14.79 -8.16 -15.94
N GLU A 92 -13.73 -7.84 -15.19
CA GLU A 92 -13.14 -6.50 -15.18
C GLU A 92 -12.47 -6.17 -16.51
N LEU A 93 -11.73 -7.13 -17.08
CA LEU A 93 -11.04 -6.99 -18.37
C LEU A 93 -12.04 -6.85 -19.53
N GLU A 94 -13.08 -7.68 -19.55
CA GLU A 94 -14.15 -7.66 -20.55
C GLU A 94 -14.96 -6.37 -20.47
N ALA A 95 -15.21 -5.83 -19.27
CA ALA A 95 -15.90 -4.54 -19.11
C ALA A 95 -15.11 -3.36 -19.72
N VAL A 96 -13.78 -3.39 -19.65
CA VAL A 96 -12.93 -2.38 -20.32
C VAL A 96 -12.97 -2.57 -21.83
N LEU A 97 -12.87 -3.81 -22.32
CA LEU A 97 -12.94 -4.11 -23.75
C LEU A 97 -14.29 -3.76 -24.37
N ALA A 98 -15.39 -4.04 -23.66
CA ALA A 98 -16.74 -3.71 -24.09
C ALA A 98 -16.86 -2.20 -24.38
N LYS A 99 -16.32 -1.34 -23.51
CA LYS A 99 -16.30 0.12 -23.74
C LYS A 99 -15.48 0.53 -24.96
N VAL A 100 -14.41 -0.20 -25.27
CA VAL A 100 -13.55 0.10 -26.43
C VAL A 100 -14.21 -0.34 -27.74
N PHE A 101 -14.92 -1.46 -27.73
CA PHE A 101 -15.46 -2.12 -28.92
C PHE A 101 -16.98 -2.02 -29.08
N ASP A 102 -17.67 -1.29 -28.20
CA ASP A 102 -19.13 -1.02 -28.28
C ASP A 102 -19.56 -0.51 -29.67
N ARG A 103 -18.68 0.25 -30.34
CA ARG A 103 -18.94 0.87 -31.65
C ARG A 103 -17.89 0.55 -32.71
N HIS A 104 -17.05 -0.46 -32.48
CA HIS A 104 -15.95 -0.81 -33.36
C HIS A 104 -15.87 -2.31 -33.60
N PRO A 105 -15.52 -2.77 -34.81
CA PRO A 105 -15.30 -4.18 -35.06
C PRO A 105 -14.17 -4.72 -34.19
N LEU A 106 -14.24 -6.00 -33.84
CA LEU A 106 -13.14 -6.70 -33.17
C LEU A 106 -11.87 -6.60 -34.03
N PRO A 107 -10.67 -6.56 -33.41
CA PRO A 107 -9.43 -6.60 -34.14
C PRO A 107 -9.28 -7.94 -34.88
N ALA A 108 -8.67 -7.90 -36.07
CA ALA A 108 -8.43 -9.09 -36.90
C ALA A 108 -7.36 -10.04 -36.32
N GLU A 109 -6.57 -9.57 -35.36
CA GLU A 109 -5.48 -10.31 -34.75
C GLU A 109 -5.61 -10.34 -33.22
N PRO A 110 -4.92 -11.28 -32.55
CA PRO A 110 -4.79 -11.23 -31.10
C PRO A 110 -4.25 -9.87 -30.67
N ILE A 111 -4.82 -9.30 -29.61
CA ILE A 111 -4.31 -8.09 -28.99
C ILE A 111 -3.00 -8.47 -28.30
N ARG A 112 -1.89 -7.91 -28.76
CA ARG A 112 -0.56 -8.14 -28.20
C ARG A 112 -0.23 -7.02 -27.23
N VAL A 113 0.16 -7.38 -26.00
CA VAL A 113 0.48 -6.43 -24.93
C VAL A 113 1.90 -6.70 -24.45
N TYR A 114 2.72 -5.66 -24.34
CA TYR A 114 4.12 -5.74 -23.89
C TYR A 114 4.31 -4.91 -22.63
N PHE A 115 4.63 -5.54 -21.50
CA PHE A 115 4.81 -4.83 -20.22
C PHE A 115 3.69 -3.82 -19.89
N GLY A 116 2.43 -4.20 -20.15
CA GLY A 116 1.26 -3.33 -19.93
C GLY A 116 1.06 -2.21 -20.94
N GLN A 117 1.81 -2.21 -22.04
CA GLN A 117 1.67 -1.27 -23.15
C GLN A 117 0.93 -1.93 -24.33
N ALA A 118 -0.06 -1.21 -24.86
CA ALA A 118 -0.81 -1.64 -26.04
C ALA A 118 -0.22 -1.02 -27.31
N PRO A 119 -0.37 -1.66 -28.47
CA PRO A 119 -0.01 -1.09 -29.77
C PRO A 119 -0.92 0.07 -30.18
N GLU A 120 -2.13 0.15 -29.63
CA GLU A 120 -3.13 1.17 -29.94
C GLU A 120 -3.49 1.99 -28.69
N PRO A 121 -3.54 3.33 -28.76
CA PRO A 121 -3.85 4.18 -27.61
C PRO A 121 -5.18 3.84 -26.92
N ARG A 122 -6.21 3.47 -27.70
CA ARG A 122 -7.53 3.09 -27.15
C ARG A 122 -7.51 1.85 -26.26
N LEU A 123 -6.50 0.99 -26.41
CA LEU A 123 -6.32 -0.24 -25.63
C LEU A 123 -5.39 -0.05 -24.43
N GLU A 124 -4.85 1.15 -24.21
CA GLU A 124 -3.84 1.37 -23.16
C GLU A 124 -4.39 1.08 -21.75
N ARG A 125 -5.64 1.45 -21.48
CA ARG A 125 -6.30 1.13 -20.19
C ARG A 125 -6.46 -0.38 -20.01
N PHE A 126 -6.83 -1.09 -21.07
CA PHE A 126 -6.93 -2.55 -21.05
C PHE A 126 -5.58 -3.20 -20.82
N ALA A 127 -4.53 -2.76 -21.53
CA ALA A 127 -3.18 -3.31 -21.39
C ALA A 127 -2.60 -3.12 -19.99
N LYS A 128 -2.80 -1.95 -19.36
CA LYS A 128 -2.38 -1.71 -17.97
C LYS A 128 -3.10 -2.66 -17.01
N LEU A 129 -4.42 -2.77 -17.13
CA LEU A 129 -5.22 -3.67 -16.30
C LEU A 129 -4.85 -5.15 -16.50
N LEU A 130 -4.62 -5.56 -17.75
CA LEU A 130 -4.18 -6.92 -18.08
C LEU A 130 -2.83 -7.24 -17.44
N PHE A 131 -1.88 -6.29 -17.46
CA PHE A 131 -0.57 -6.46 -16.85
C PHE A 131 -0.62 -6.41 -15.31
N ASP A 132 -1.60 -5.71 -14.74
CA ASP A 132 -1.88 -5.79 -13.31
C ASP A 132 -2.36 -7.20 -12.95
N TRP A 133 -3.31 -7.78 -13.69
CA TRP A 133 -3.76 -9.15 -13.42
C TRP A 133 -2.67 -10.20 -13.69
N PHE A 134 -1.96 -10.09 -14.81
CA PHE A 134 -0.96 -11.06 -15.24
C PHE A 134 0.37 -10.38 -15.55
N ARG A 135 1.28 -10.42 -14.57
CA ARG A 135 2.62 -9.84 -14.65
C ARG A 135 3.50 -10.65 -15.61
N ALA A 136 3.42 -10.32 -16.90
CA ALA A 136 4.13 -11.04 -17.94
C ALA A 136 4.78 -10.08 -18.96
N PRO A 137 5.99 -10.38 -19.48
CA PRO A 137 6.69 -9.51 -20.42
C PRO A 137 5.92 -9.26 -21.72
N ALA A 138 5.30 -10.32 -22.25
CA ALA A 138 4.53 -10.27 -23.48
C ALA A 138 3.34 -11.22 -23.42
N LEU A 139 2.16 -10.68 -23.69
CA LEU A 139 0.89 -11.40 -23.70
C LEU A 139 0.20 -11.26 -25.05
N GLU A 140 -0.54 -12.29 -25.44
CA GLU A 140 -1.49 -12.29 -26.53
C GLU A 140 -2.90 -12.59 -26.00
N VAL A 141 -3.88 -11.79 -26.43
CA VAL A 141 -5.27 -11.94 -26.03
C VAL A 141 -6.13 -12.17 -27.27
N THR A 142 -6.83 -13.29 -27.32
CA THR A 142 -7.80 -13.59 -28.39
C THR A 142 -9.20 -13.30 -27.90
N LEU A 143 -9.98 -12.59 -28.71
CA LEU A 143 -11.37 -12.23 -28.40
C LEU A 143 -12.36 -13.11 -29.19
N GLU A 144 -13.57 -13.23 -28.68
CA GLU A 144 -14.72 -13.80 -29.40
C GLU A 144 -15.95 -12.91 -29.23
N MET A 145 -16.76 -12.77 -30.28
CA MET A 145 -18.10 -12.16 -30.16
C MET A 145 -19.12 -13.23 -29.83
N ARG A 146 -19.82 -13.06 -28.70
CA ARG A 146 -21.04 -13.81 -28.39
C ARG A 146 -22.10 -12.80 -27.94
N GLU A 147 -22.45 -12.79 -26.66
CA GLU A 147 -23.28 -11.76 -26.01
C GLU A 147 -22.41 -10.55 -25.62
N GLY A 148 -21.72 -9.98 -26.60
CA GLY A 148 -20.70 -8.95 -26.42
C GLY A 148 -19.26 -9.47 -26.54
N VAL A 149 -18.30 -8.59 -26.26
CA VAL A 149 -16.86 -8.88 -26.38
C VAL A 149 -16.41 -9.74 -25.22
N ARG A 150 -16.00 -10.98 -25.51
CA ARG A 150 -15.47 -11.92 -24.51
C ARG A 150 -14.02 -12.26 -24.79
N ILE A 151 -13.26 -12.51 -23.74
CA ILE A 151 -11.88 -12.98 -23.86
C ILE A 151 -11.90 -14.49 -24.02
N LYS A 152 -11.51 -14.97 -25.20
CA LYS A 152 -11.41 -16.40 -25.51
C LYS A 152 -10.21 -17.04 -24.82
N ARG A 153 -9.07 -16.35 -24.85
CA ARG A 153 -7.78 -16.82 -24.32
C ARG A 153 -6.85 -15.65 -24.01
N ILE A 154 -6.15 -15.75 -22.89
CA ILE A 154 -4.95 -14.97 -22.58
C ILE A 154 -3.77 -15.95 -22.57
N GLY A 155 -2.66 -15.59 -23.19
CA GLY A 155 -1.48 -16.46 -23.25
C GLY A 155 -0.18 -15.69 -23.35
N PHE A 156 0.93 -16.37 -23.07
CA PHE A 156 2.26 -15.80 -23.26
C PHE A 156 2.62 -15.73 -24.74
N LEU A 157 3.20 -14.59 -25.13
CA LEU A 157 3.78 -14.40 -26.45
C LEU A 157 5.31 -14.52 -26.38
N SER A 158 5.87 -15.47 -27.13
CA SER A 158 7.32 -15.67 -27.21
C SER A 158 7.95 -14.64 -28.16
N VAL A 159 9.06 -14.02 -27.74
CA VAL A 159 9.84 -13.07 -28.57
C VAL A 159 10.25 -13.67 -29.90
N GLY A 160 10.54 -14.98 -29.94
CA GLY A 160 10.88 -15.68 -31.18
C GLY A 160 9.74 -15.82 -32.20
N LYS A 161 8.49 -15.51 -31.83
CA LYS A 161 7.33 -15.51 -32.74
C LYS A 161 6.97 -14.11 -33.26
N MET A 162 7.64 -13.08 -32.76
CA MET A 162 7.38 -11.69 -33.15
C MET A 162 8.02 -11.38 -34.51
N ASN A 163 7.30 -10.66 -35.37
CA ASN A 163 7.88 -10.05 -36.56
C ASN A 163 8.71 -8.79 -36.19
N GLU A 164 9.43 -8.22 -37.15
CA GLU A 164 10.32 -7.07 -36.88
C GLU A 164 9.60 -5.83 -36.31
N PRO A 165 8.43 -5.39 -36.83
CA PRO A 165 7.66 -4.31 -36.21
C PRO A 165 7.21 -4.59 -34.77
N GLU A 166 6.91 -5.84 -34.44
CA GLU A 166 6.55 -6.26 -33.09
C GLU A 166 7.73 -6.29 -32.14
N LYS A 167 8.86 -6.86 -32.58
CA LYS A 167 10.09 -6.85 -31.78
C LYS A 167 10.51 -5.43 -31.43
N ARG A 168 10.42 -4.50 -32.38
CA ARG A 168 10.70 -3.09 -32.12
C ARG A 168 9.84 -2.51 -31.01
N ARG A 169 8.51 -2.71 -31.09
CA ARG A 169 7.56 -2.28 -30.05
C ARG A 169 7.80 -2.96 -28.70
N PHE A 170 8.14 -4.24 -28.71
CA PHE A 170 8.51 -4.98 -27.51
C PHE A 170 9.77 -4.40 -26.85
N LEU A 171 10.79 -4.06 -27.63
CA LEU A 171 12.03 -3.46 -27.13
C LEU A 171 11.81 -2.05 -26.58
N GLU A 172 11.01 -1.22 -27.24
CA GLU A 172 10.59 0.09 -26.72
C GLU A 172 9.82 -0.06 -25.39
N ALA A 173 8.95 -1.06 -25.30
CA ALA A 173 8.21 -1.34 -24.07
C ALA A 173 9.11 -1.86 -22.94
N LEU A 174 10.06 -2.73 -23.27
CA LEU A 174 11.10 -3.22 -22.36
C LEU A 174 11.97 -2.08 -21.84
N GLU A 175 12.42 -1.20 -22.73
CA GLU A 175 13.21 -0.02 -22.37
C GLU A 175 12.43 0.86 -21.40
N ARG A 176 11.18 1.23 -21.73
CA ARG A 176 10.32 2.01 -20.81
C ARG A 176 10.06 1.32 -19.47
N TYR A 177 9.86 0.00 -19.47
CA TYR A 177 9.61 -0.77 -18.26
C TYR A 177 10.84 -0.83 -17.35
N THR A 178 12.02 -0.92 -17.95
CA THR A 178 13.30 -1.04 -17.24
C THR A 178 14.00 0.29 -17.01
N ALA A 179 13.58 1.36 -17.70
CA ALA A 179 14.08 2.70 -17.54
C ALA A 179 13.82 3.17 -16.11
N ARG A 180 14.91 3.52 -15.42
CA ARG A 180 14.84 4.45 -14.30
C ARG A 180 14.68 5.84 -14.92
N GLU A 181 13.71 6.64 -14.48
CA GLU A 181 13.73 8.06 -14.82
C GLU A 181 15.04 8.63 -14.29
N TRP A 182 15.99 8.87 -15.21
CA TRP A 182 17.26 9.47 -14.88
C TRP A 182 17.00 10.94 -14.59
N ARG A 183 16.77 11.28 -13.32
CA ARG A 183 16.90 12.66 -12.86
C ARG A 183 18.37 12.91 -12.57
N ASP A 184 18.89 13.99 -13.17
CA ASP A 184 20.19 14.56 -12.84
C ASP A 184 20.32 14.71 -11.33
N ALA A 185 21.19 13.90 -10.73
CA ALA A 185 21.70 14.13 -9.40
C ALA A 185 23.20 13.84 -9.42
N ARG A 186 23.98 14.93 -9.39
CA ARG A 186 25.43 14.97 -9.19
C ARG A 186 25.90 13.85 -8.26
N THR A 187 26.82 13.02 -8.77
CA THR A 187 27.80 12.21 -8.04
C THR A 187 27.52 12.05 -6.54
N LYS A 188 26.57 11.17 -6.21
CA LYS A 188 26.47 10.52 -4.90
C LYS A 188 26.65 9.03 -5.10
N THR A 189 27.27 8.38 -4.12
CA THR A 189 27.41 6.91 -4.02
C THR A 189 26.14 6.23 -4.55
N PRO A 190 26.22 5.30 -5.50
CA PRO A 190 25.04 4.70 -6.10
C PRO A 190 24.19 4.05 -5.01
N ALA A 191 22.91 4.43 -4.93
CA ALA A 191 22.00 3.90 -3.94
C ALA A 191 21.93 2.36 -4.02
N LYS A 192 22.05 1.72 -2.85
CA LYS A 192 21.92 0.27 -2.65
C LYS A 192 20.48 -0.17 -2.92
N TYR A 193 19.51 0.56 -2.39
CA TYR A 193 18.07 0.31 -2.49
C TYR A 193 17.31 1.49 -3.08
N SER A 194 16.10 1.25 -3.60
CA SER A 194 15.17 2.27 -4.07
C SER A 194 13.80 2.09 -3.43
N PHE A 195 13.28 3.09 -2.71
CA PHE A 195 11.98 3.04 -2.05
C PHE A 195 10.98 3.92 -2.79
N ALA A 196 9.79 3.39 -3.05
CA ALA A 196 8.67 4.15 -3.55
C ALA A 196 7.94 4.82 -2.39
N THR A 197 7.57 6.09 -2.57
CA THR A 197 6.67 6.81 -1.65
C THR A 197 5.39 7.17 -2.38
N LEU A 198 4.30 6.46 -2.12
CA LEU A 198 3.00 6.81 -2.70
C LEU A 198 2.49 8.09 -2.04
N PHE A 199 2.17 9.09 -2.86
CA PHE A 199 1.55 10.34 -2.42
C PHE A 199 0.56 10.84 -3.49
N ASP A 200 -0.45 11.59 -3.06
CA ASP A 200 -1.29 12.38 -3.96
C ASP A 200 -1.01 13.88 -3.74
N PRO A 201 -0.51 14.62 -4.75
CA PRO A 201 -0.36 16.08 -4.68
C PRO A 201 -1.66 16.84 -4.37
N LYS A 202 -2.82 16.19 -4.52
CA LYS A 202 -4.16 16.75 -4.29
C LYS A 202 -4.79 16.30 -2.98
N ASP A 203 -4.11 15.48 -2.18
CA ASP A 203 -4.60 15.14 -0.85
C ASP A 203 -4.66 16.42 -0.01
N GLU A 204 -5.83 16.72 0.54
CA GLU A 204 -6.04 17.92 1.37
C GLU A 204 -5.44 17.74 2.77
N LEU A 205 -5.37 16.50 3.25
CA LEU A 205 -4.90 16.14 4.59
C LEU A 205 -3.89 14.99 4.50
N PRO A 206 -2.76 15.16 3.80
CA PRO A 206 -1.79 14.11 3.66
C PRO A 206 -1.17 13.79 5.03
N PRO A 207 -0.82 12.52 5.30
CA PRO A 207 -0.21 12.13 6.55
C PRO A 207 1.25 12.65 6.66
N SER A 208 1.88 13.00 5.54
CA SER A 208 3.16 13.72 5.52
C SER A 208 3.17 14.77 4.42
N SER A 209 3.68 15.96 4.72
CA SER A 209 3.95 17.00 3.75
C SER A 209 5.10 16.63 2.80
N VAL A 210 5.11 17.25 1.62
CA VAL A 210 6.20 17.10 0.64
C VAL A 210 7.56 17.49 1.21
N GLU A 211 7.59 18.46 2.14
CA GLU A 211 8.83 18.88 2.81
C GLU A 211 9.36 17.79 3.74
N SER A 212 8.50 17.17 4.53
CA SER A 212 8.82 16.02 5.39
C SER A 212 9.33 14.82 4.57
N LEU A 213 8.68 14.52 3.45
CA LEU A 213 9.14 13.46 2.53
C LEU A 213 10.52 13.76 1.92
N ARG A 214 10.78 15.04 1.57
CA ARG A 214 12.11 15.46 1.09
C ARG A 214 13.17 15.38 2.20
N HIS A 215 12.82 15.69 3.44
CA HIS A 215 13.71 15.53 4.59
C HIS A 215 14.08 14.07 4.80
N TRP A 216 13.08 13.18 4.83
CA TRP A 216 13.31 11.74 4.89
C TRP A 216 14.21 11.25 3.75
N ALA A 217 13.94 11.66 2.51
CA ALA A 217 14.76 11.28 1.35
C ALA A 217 16.24 11.69 1.50
N LYS A 218 16.53 12.85 2.11
CA LYS A 218 17.91 13.27 2.40
C LYS A 218 18.59 12.35 3.42
N ILE A 219 17.88 11.93 4.46
CA ILE A 219 18.39 11.01 5.49
C ILE A 219 18.60 9.61 4.90
N ALA A 220 17.60 9.10 4.19
CA ALA A 220 17.63 7.81 3.51
C ALA A 220 18.80 7.72 2.50
N ALA A 221 19.09 8.81 1.78
CA ALA A 221 20.23 8.87 0.86
C ALA A 221 21.59 8.67 1.56
N ARG A 222 21.76 9.14 2.80
CA ARG A 222 22.98 8.90 3.60
C ARG A 222 23.12 7.42 3.98
N MET A 223 22.01 6.69 4.00
CA MET A 223 21.93 5.25 4.26
C MET A 223 21.97 4.41 2.97
N GLY A 224 22.26 5.03 1.82
CA GLY A 224 22.33 4.35 0.53
C GLY A 224 20.96 3.98 -0.03
N VAL A 225 19.89 4.69 0.34
CA VAL A 225 18.54 4.48 -0.17
C VAL A 225 18.13 5.67 -1.02
N ASP A 226 17.67 5.40 -2.24
CA ASP A 226 17.02 6.42 -3.08
C ASP A 226 15.51 6.38 -2.83
N VAL A 227 14.90 7.51 -2.48
CA VAL A 227 13.47 7.60 -2.19
C VAL A 227 12.80 8.36 -3.32
N GLU A 228 11.90 7.68 -4.02
CA GLU A 228 11.21 8.23 -5.19
C GLU A 228 9.71 8.42 -4.90
N PRO A 229 9.18 9.65 -5.07
CA PRO A 229 7.75 9.87 -4.97
C PRO A 229 7.04 9.27 -6.18
N ILE A 230 5.99 8.51 -5.93
CA ILE A 230 5.13 7.90 -6.95
C ILE A 230 3.67 8.27 -6.68
N THR A 231 2.85 8.22 -7.73
CA THR A 231 1.42 8.56 -7.70
C THR A 231 0.57 7.35 -8.07
N ARG A 232 -0.75 7.49 -8.01
CA ARG A 232 -1.70 6.43 -8.43
C ARG A 232 -1.46 5.87 -9.84
N ARG A 233 -0.82 6.64 -10.74
CA ARG A 233 -0.52 6.23 -12.13
C ARG A 233 0.63 5.23 -12.23
N ASP A 234 1.41 5.10 -11.16
CA ASP A 234 2.68 4.41 -11.13
C ASP A 234 2.58 2.97 -10.60
N LEU A 235 1.36 2.49 -10.34
CA LEU A 235 1.12 1.12 -9.92
C LEU A 235 1.79 0.07 -10.84
N PRO A 236 1.79 0.22 -12.19
CA PRO A 236 2.48 -0.73 -13.06
C PRO A 236 3.98 -0.82 -12.82
N ARG A 237 4.62 0.29 -12.44
CA ARG A 237 6.07 0.37 -12.17
C ARG A 237 6.44 0.11 -10.71
N LEU A 238 5.49 -0.20 -9.83
CA LEU A 238 5.77 -0.43 -8.40
C LEU A 238 6.85 -1.50 -8.17
N ALA A 239 6.89 -2.56 -8.98
CA ALA A 239 7.92 -3.62 -8.86
C ALA A 239 9.34 -3.16 -9.20
N ASN A 240 9.50 -1.95 -9.75
CA ASN A 240 10.81 -1.34 -9.96
C ASN A 240 11.41 -0.82 -8.64
N PHE A 241 10.65 -0.79 -7.56
CA PHE A 241 11.09 -0.35 -6.23
C PHE A 241 11.31 -1.53 -5.28
N ASP A 242 12.19 -1.32 -4.32
CA ASP A 242 12.56 -2.28 -3.28
C ASP A 242 11.58 -2.29 -2.11
N ALA A 243 11.04 -1.13 -1.74
CA ALA A 243 10.03 -0.99 -0.68
C ALA A 243 8.95 0.03 -1.09
N LEU A 244 7.81 0.00 -0.39
CA LEU A 244 6.72 0.97 -0.56
C LEU A 244 6.39 1.63 0.79
N PHE A 245 6.36 2.96 0.81
CA PHE A 245 5.80 3.76 1.90
C PHE A 245 4.61 4.56 1.38
N ILE A 246 3.42 4.32 1.92
CA ILE A 246 2.16 4.95 1.53
C ILE A 246 1.97 6.17 2.41
N ARG A 247 1.96 7.37 1.82
CA ARG A 247 1.72 8.66 2.50
C ARG A 247 0.64 9.45 1.80
N GLU A 248 -0.50 8.77 1.66
CA GLU A 248 -1.75 9.26 1.13
C GLU A 248 -2.88 8.71 2.03
N THR A 249 -4.00 9.44 2.13
CA THR A 249 -5.18 8.96 2.84
C THR A 249 -5.58 7.53 2.42
N THR A 250 -5.52 6.61 3.38
CA THR A 250 -5.80 5.19 3.16
C THR A 250 -7.30 4.91 3.09
N SER A 251 -7.70 4.04 2.18
CA SER A 251 -9.08 3.54 2.10
C SER A 251 -9.12 2.16 1.44
N LEU A 252 -9.96 1.27 2.00
CA LEU A 252 -10.13 -0.10 1.49
C LEU A 252 -10.75 -0.13 0.08
N SER A 253 -11.44 0.92 -0.34
CA SER A 253 -12.14 1.00 -1.63
C SER A 253 -11.33 1.72 -2.74
N ASN A 254 -10.17 2.32 -2.42
CA ASN A 254 -9.40 3.12 -3.38
C ASN A 254 -8.06 2.47 -3.80
N HIS A 255 -7.22 3.22 -4.52
CA HIS A 255 -5.95 2.70 -5.06
C HIS A 255 -4.89 2.45 -3.98
N THR A 256 -4.91 3.12 -2.83
CA THR A 256 -3.90 2.93 -1.77
C THR A 256 -3.87 1.47 -1.30
N TYR A 257 -5.03 0.85 -1.10
CA TYR A 257 -5.14 -0.56 -0.76
C TYR A 257 -4.63 -1.47 -1.89
N ARG A 258 -4.85 -1.10 -3.16
CA ARG A 258 -4.30 -1.84 -4.32
C ARG A 258 -2.77 -1.79 -4.36
N PHE A 259 -2.17 -0.65 -4.03
CA PHE A 259 -0.71 -0.52 -3.89
C PHE A 259 -0.16 -1.40 -2.76
N ALA A 260 -0.79 -1.35 -1.58
CA ALA A 260 -0.41 -2.19 -0.45
C ALA A 260 -0.45 -3.69 -0.80
N ARG A 261 -1.55 -4.12 -1.45
CA ARG A 261 -1.73 -5.51 -1.91
C ARG A 261 -0.68 -5.91 -2.94
N ARG A 262 -0.39 -5.04 -3.92
CA ARG A 262 0.64 -5.30 -4.92
C ARG A 262 2.02 -5.44 -4.28
N ALA A 263 2.39 -4.53 -3.38
CA ALA A 263 3.69 -4.59 -2.71
C ALA A 263 3.85 -5.89 -1.93
N MET A 264 2.83 -6.29 -1.16
CA MET A 264 2.84 -7.56 -0.42
C MET A 264 2.98 -8.78 -1.36
N GLN A 265 2.30 -8.79 -2.51
CA GLN A 265 2.42 -9.84 -3.52
C GLN A 265 3.83 -9.92 -4.15
N GLU A 266 4.50 -8.78 -4.32
CA GLU A 266 5.85 -8.68 -4.87
C GLU A 266 6.95 -8.96 -3.82
N GLY A 267 6.57 -9.42 -2.61
CA GLY A 267 7.50 -9.65 -1.48
C GLY A 267 8.18 -8.36 -1.01
N MET A 268 7.56 -7.21 -1.28
CA MET A 268 8.08 -5.89 -0.99
C MET A 268 7.68 -5.48 0.43
N PRO A 269 8.63 -5.09 1.30
CA PRO A 269 8.29 -4.44 2.55
C PRO A 269 7.44 -3.21 2.29
N VAL A 270 6.27 -3.15 2.92
CA VAL A 270 5.28 -2.11 2.71
C VAL A 270 4.77 -1.57 4.04
N ILE A 271 4.64 -0.25 4.11
CA ILE A 271 3.89 0.46 5.12
C ILE A 271 2.93 1.38 4.36
N ASP A 272 1.62 1.33 4.53
CA ASP A 272 0.89 0.40 5.39
C ASP A 272 0.61 -0.92 4.68
N ASP A 273 0.73 -2.03 5.40
CA ASP A 273 0.39 -3.33 4.83
C ASP A 273 -1.15 -3.53 4.79
N PRO A 274 -1.66 -4.36 3.87
CA PRO A 274 -3.11 -4.56 3.71
C PRO A 274 -3.84 -5.02 4.96
N VAL A 275 -3.19 -5.81 5.82
CA VAL A 275 -3.81 -6.33 7.04
C VAL A 275 -3.95 -5.22 8.06
N SER A 276 -2.91 -4.41 8.24
CA SER A 276 -2.96 -3.21 9.10
C SER A 276 -4.06 -2.25 8.65
N MET A 277 -4.18 -1.95 7.35
CA MET A 277 -5.23 -1.07 6.83
C MET A 277 -6.64 -1.56 7.20
N ILE A 278 -6.92 -2.87 7.05
CA ILE A 278 -8.23 -3.46 7.40
C ILE A 278 -8.48 -3.34 8.91
N ARG A 279 -7.48 -3.67 9.72
CA ARG A 279 -7.61 -3.70 11.18
C ARG A 279 -7.79 -2.32 11.80
N CYS A 280 -7.12 -1.29 11.25
CA CYS A 280 -7.18 0.07 11.78
C CYS A 280 -8.41 0.86 11.30
N THR A 281 -8.99 0.51 10.14
CA THR A 281 -10.10 1.30 9.56
C THR A 281 -11.39 1.22 10.39
N ASN A 282 -11.66 0.07 11.01
CA ASN A 282 -12.96 -0.19 11.64
C ASN A 282 -12.91 -0.03 13.17
N LYS A 283 -13.62 0.97 13.70
CA LYS A 283 -13.62 1.31 15.13
C LYS A 283 -14.24 0.24 16.03
N VAL A 284 -15.22 -0.51 15.53
CA VAL A 284 -15.84 -1.62 16.27
C VAL A 284 -14.84 -2.76 16.40
N TYR A 285 -14.18 -3.13 15.29
CA TYR A 285 -13.13 -4.13 15.29
C TYR A 285 -11.99 -3.77 16.25
N LEU A 286 -11.52 -2.52 16.21
CA LEU A 286 -10.49 -2.03 17.13
C LEU A 286 -10.95 -2.16 18.60
N ASN A 287 -12.15 -1.71 18.93
CA ASN A 287 -12.65 -1.77 20.30
C ASN A 287 -12.70 -3.22 20.84
N GLU A 288 -13.24 -4.15 20.04
CA GLU A 288 -13.30 -5.57 20.37
C GLU A 288 -11.91 -6.18 20.53
N LEU A 289 -11.01 -5.92 19.58
CA LEU A 289 -9.65 -6.44 19.58
C LEU A 289 -8.88 -5.98 20.82
N MET A 290 -8.97 -4.69 21.16
CA MET A 290 -8.28 -4.11 22.31
C MET A 290 -8.83 -4.66 23.63
N THR A 291 -10.16 -4.75 23.75
CA THR A 291 -10.83 -5.31 24.92
C THR A 291 -10.44 -6.78 25.14
N ALA A 292 -10.44 -7.60 24.07
CA ALA A 292 -10.04 -9.01 24.14
C ALA A 292 -8.57 -9.21 24.55
N ASN A 293 -7.71 -8.23 24.29
CA ASN A 293 -6.29 -8.24 24.69
C ASN A 293 -6.01 -7.46 26.00
N GLY A 294 -7.07 -7.12 26.73
CA GLY A 294 -7.00 -6.44 28.03
C GLY A 294 -6.40 -5.03 27.95
N VAL A 295 -6.40 -4.40 26.77
CA VAL A 295 -5.97 -3.01 26.61
C VAL A 295 -7.12 -2.11 27.07
N CYS A 296 -6.82 -1.17 27.96
CA CYS A 296 -7.82 -0.25 28.49
C CYS A 296 -8.34 0.65 27.37
N VAL A 297 -9.64 0.60 27.12
CA VAL A 297 -10.38 1.43 26.17
C VAL A 297 -11.59 2.07 26.88
N PRO A 298 -12.16 3.18 26.37
CA PRO A 298 -13.40 3.73 26.92
C PRO A 298 -14.51 2.67 26.93
N ARG A 299 -15.40 2.72 27.94
CA ARG A 299 -16.60 1.89 27.93
C ARG A 299 -17.39 2.19 26.67
N SER A 300 -17.81 1.14 25.98
CA SER A 300 -18.38 1.23 24.64
C SER A 300 -19.57 0.29 24.49
N VAL A 301 -20.60 0.75 23.80
CA VAL A 301 -21.80 -0.03 23.47
C VAL A 301 -21.99 0.02 21.95
N MET A 302 -22.13 -1.15 21.33
CA MET A 302 -22.48 -1.25 19.91
C MET A 302 -23.97 -0.97 19.74
N ILE A 303 -24.30 -0.22 18.70
CA ILE A 303 -25.68 0.17 18.37
C ILE A 303 -26.03 -0.43 17.01
N GLY A 304 -26.86 -1.47 16.99
CA GLY A 304 -27.46 -2.03 15.77
C GLY A 304 -28.96 -1.73 15.66
N GLY A 305 -29.59 -1.26 16.72
CA GLY A 305 -31.00 -0.91 16.72
C GLY A 305 -31.42 -0.02 17.88
N ARG A 306 -32.73 0.23 17.96
CA ARG A 306 -33.31 1.18 18.94
C ARG A 306 -33.14 0.72 20.40
N GLU A 307 -33.18 -0.58 20.65
CA GLU A 307 -32.99 -1.16 21.99
C GLU A 307 -31.59 -0.89 22.55
N ASP A 308 -30.57 -0.87 21.69
CA ASP A 308 -29.20 -0.58 22.08
C ASP A 308 -29.00 0.88 22.52
N LEU A 309 -29.84 1.82 22.04
CA LEU A 309 -29.76 3.22 22.43
C LEU A 309 -30.07 3.42 23.91
N VAL A 310 -31.09 2.71 24.42
CA VAL A 310 -31.47 2.75 25.84
C VAL A 310 -30.35 2.14 26.68
N LYS A 311 -29.82 0.99 26.24
CA LYS A 311 -28.68 0.34 26.90
C LYS A 311 -27.46 1.26 26.96
N ALA A 312 -27.15 1.97 25.88
CA ALA A 312 -26.04 2.93 25.86
C ALA A 312 -26.26 4.10 26.81
N ALA A 313 -27.49 4.63 26.90
CA ALA A 313 -27.84 5.68 27.86
C ALA A 313 -27.68 5.21 29.31
N ASP A 314 -28.12 4.00 29.62
CA ASP A 314 -28.05 3.42 30.97
C ASP A 314 -26.61 3.09 31.39
N GLU A 315 -25.81 2.52 30.48
CA GLU A 315 -24.44 2.09 30.81
C GLU A 315 -23.41 3.22 30.75
N LEU A 316 -23.49 4.10 29.75
CA LEU A 316 -22.48 5.14 29.51
C LEU A 316 -22.86 6.48 30.13
N GLY A 317 -24.15 6.79 30.25
CA GLY A 317 -24.65 8.11 30.64
C GLY A 317 -24.37 9.20 29.60
N PHE A 318 -24.77 10.43 29.92
CA PHE A 318 -24.49 11.61 29.10
C PHE A 318 -23.53 12.58 29.81
N PRO A 319 -22.65 13.29 29.06
CA PRO A 319 -22.46 13.17 27.62
C PRO A 319 -21.80 11.85 27.19
N MET A 320 -22.09 11.42 25.97
CA MET A 320 -21.42 10.30 25.30
C MET A 320 -20.95 10.69 23.90
N VAL A 321 -20.13 9.85 23.28
CA VAL A 321 -19.63 10.04 21.91
C VAL A 321 -20.17 8.93 21.01
N LEU A 322 -20.92 9.30 19.97
CA LEU A 322 -21.37 8.36 18.95
C LEU A 322 -20.43 8.41 17.74
N LYS A 323 -20.06 7.24 17.22
CA LYS A 323 -19.15 7.10 16.08
C LYS A 323 -19.67 6.13 15.02
N ILE A 324 -19.42 6.46 13.75
CA ILE A 324 -19.58 5.54 12.61
C ILE A 324 -18.33 4.62 12.56
N PRO A 325 -18.47 3.30 12.32
CA PRO A 325 -17.34 2.37 12.32
C PRO A 325 -16.29 2.66 11.25
N ASP A 326 -16.74 2.95 10.03
CA ASP A 326 -15.90 3.23 8.88
C ASP A 326 -15.86 4.74 8.64
N GLY A 327 -14.89 5.41 9.24
CA GLY A 327 -14.72 6.85 9.07
C GLY A 327 -13.35 7.36 9.50
N SER A 328 -12.74 8.20 8.67
CA SER A 328 -11.51 8.93 8.97
C SER A 328 -11.81 10.41 9.25
N PHE A 329 -10.87 11.12 9.88
CA PHE A 329 -10.88 12.57 10.08
C PHE A 329 -12.12 13.14 10.83
N SER A 330 -12.57 12.48 11.89
CA SER A 330 -13.60 12.99 12.82
C SER A 330 -14.99 13.34 12.22
N ARG A 331 -15.23 13.11 10.92
CA ARG A 331 -16.52 13.43 10.26
C ARG A 331 -17.69 12.59 10.78
N GLY A 332 -17.40 11.37 11.24
CA GLY A 332 -18.38 10.44 11.81
C GLY A 332 -18.28 10.33 13.34
N VAL A 333 -17.93 11.40 14.06
CA VAL A 333 -17.80 11.39 15.53
C VAL A 333 -18.54 12.59 16.11
N LYS A 334 -19.56 12.36 16.95
CA LYS A 334 -20.35 13.45 17.57
C LYS A 334 -20.55 13.23 19.06
N LYS A 335 -20.35 14.29 19.84
CA LYS A 335 -20.67 14.34 21.27
C LYS A 335 -22.17 14.61 21.43
N LEU A 336 -22.83 13.84 22.27
CA LEU A 336 -24.26 13.89 22.51
C LEU A 336 -24.52 14.15 24.00
N GLU A 337 -25.44 15.05 24.29
CA GLU A 337 -25.78 15.48 25.66
C GLU A 337 -27.12 14.90 26.15
N THR A 338 -27.96 14.37 25.24
CA THR A 338 -29.32 13.90 25.57
C THR A 338 -29.74 12.68 24.77
N MET A 339 -30.71 11.93 25.31
CA MET A 339 -31.32 10.77 24.64
C MET A 339 -31.98 11.16 23.31
N ALA A 340 -32.68 12.30 23.25
CA ALA A 340 -33.30 12.76 22.02
C ALA A 340 -32.28 13.04 20.90
N ALA A 341 -31.11 13.59 21.25
CA ALA A 341 -30.02 13.80 20.30
C ALA A 341 -29.41 12.47 19.83
N LEU A 342 -29.31 11.48 20.72
CA LEU A 342 -28.85 10.14 20.39
C LEU A 342 -29.81 9.42 19.43
N GLU A 343 -31.12 9.41 19.72
CA GLU A 343 -32.13 8.80 18.85
C GLU A 343 -32.14 9.45 17.46
N ALA A 344 -32.10 10.78 17.40
CA ALA A 344 -32.11 11.51 16.13
C ALA A 344 -30.88 11.20 15.27
N LEU A 345 -29.68 11.25 15.86
CA LEU A 345 -28.44 11.05 15.11
C LEU A 345 -28.22 9.58 14.74
N ALA A 346 -28.45 8.66 15.68
CA ALA A 346 -28.31 7.23 15.42
C ALA A 346 -29.32 6.76 14.37
N GLY A 347 -30.56 7.25 14.40
CA GLY A 347 -31.56 6.95 13.38
C GLY A 347 -31.10 7.36 11.98
N ALA A 348 -30.56 8.57 11.83
CA ALA A 348 -30.04 9.04 10.55
C ALA A 348 -28.80 8.25 10.08
N TRP A 349 -27.85 7.93 10.98
CA TRP A 349 -26.64 7.21 10.60
C TRP A 349 -26.85 5.72 10.34
N LEU A 350 -27.88 5.11 10.95
CA LEU A 350 -28.25 3.72 10.68
C LEU A 350 -28.94 3.51 9.33
N GLU A 351 -29.34 4.59 8.62
CA GLU A 351 -29.80 4.49 7.23
C GLU A 351 -28.66 4.13 6.27
N ASP A 352 -27.43 4.57 6.58
CA ASP A 352 -26.24 4.39 5.74
C ASP A 352 -25.25 3.34 6.31
N SER A 353 -25.45 2.86 7.54
CA SER A 353 -24.55 1.93 8.23
C SER A 353 -25.32 0.93 9.08
N ASP A 354 -24.97 -0.35 9.02
CA ASP A 354 -25.64 -1.39 9.81
C ASP A 354 -25.28 -1.36 11.32
N LEU A 355 -24.24 -0.63 11.70
CA LEU A 355 -23.71 -0.65 13.06
C LEU A 355 -23.07 0.69 13.43
N LEU A 356 -23.26 1.15 14.66
CA LEU A 356 -22.55 2.29 15.24
C LEU A 356 -21.89 1.88 16.57
N ILE A 357 -21.02 2.75 17.08
CA ILE A 357 -20.42 2.58 18.42
C ILE A 357 -20.62 3.84 19.26
N ALA A 358 -21.28 3.68 20.40
CA ALA A 358 -21.37 4.70 21.44
C ALA A 358 -20.25 4.47 22.46
N GLN A 359 -19.58 5.52 22.90
CA GLN A 359 -18.49 5.46 23.87
C GLN A 359 -18.64 6.52 24.97
N GLU A 360 -18.17 6.19 26.17
CA GLU A 360 -18.09 7.13 27.28
C GLU A 360 -17.29 8.38 26.89
N TYR A 361 -17.82 9.56 27.22
CA TYR A 361 -17.10 10.81 27.01
C TYR A 361 -16.00 10.99 28.07
N MET A 362 -14.75 11.08 27.62
CA MET A 362 -13.58 11.24 28.50
C MET A 362 -12.91 12.60 28.25
N PRO A 363 -13.18 13.63 29.08
CA PRO A 363 -12.57 14.94 28.92
C PRO A 363 -11.09 14.90 29.33
N THR A 364 -10.23 15.46 28.49
CA THR A 364 -8.79 15.57 28.72
C THR A 364 -8.30 16.95 28.29
N ARG A 365 -7.18 17.42 28.85
CA ARG A 365 -6.57 18.70 28.46
C ARG A 365 -5.80 18.61 27.14
N PHE A 366 -5.33 17.41 26.84
CA PHE A 366 -4.56 17.03 25.66
C PHE A 366 -4.83 15.56 25.38
N ASP A 367 -4.51 15.13 24.17
CA ASP A 367 -4.46 13.71 23.82
C ASP A 367 -3.02 13.36 23.43
N TRP A 368 -2.58 12.18 23.86
CA TRP A 368 -1.29 11.62 23.51
C TRP A 368 -1.40 10.90 22.18
N ARG A 369 -0.38 11.04 21.33
CA ARG A 369 -0.11 10.16 20.20
C ARG A 369 1.26 9.55 20.36
N ILE A 370 1.28 8.22 20.42
CA ILE A 370 2.53 7.45 20.42
C ILE A 370 2.70 6.82 19.04
N GLY A 371 3.74 7.25 18.33
CA GLY A 371 4.19 6.58 17.13
C GLY A 371 4.87 5.27 17.49
N VAL A 372 4.49 4.17 16.86
CA VAL A 372 5.11 2.85 17.06
C VAL A 372 5.53 2.31 15.70
N LEU A 373 6.76 1.81 15.60
CA LEU A 373 7.31 1.22 14.37
C LEU A 373 7.98 -0.12 14.69
N GLY A 374 7.51 -1.20 14.07
CA GLY A 374 8.10 -2.54 14.31
C GLY A 374 8.00 -2.99 15.77
N GLY A 375 6.91 -2.62 16.45
CA GLY A 375 6.69 -2.92 17.86
C GLY A 375 7.58 -2.13 18.84
N LYS A 376 8.26 -1.07 18.37
CA LYS A 376 9.09 -0.19 19.21
C LYS A 376 8.56 1.25 19.16
N PRO A 377 8.64 2.02 20.26
CA PRO A 377 8.16 3.40 20.27
C PRO A 377 9.05 4.26 19.37
N LEU A 378 8.46 5.09 18.53
CA LEU A 378 9.12 5.91 17.50
C LEU A 378 9.10 7.40 17.88
N PHE A 379 7.96 7.91 18.34
CA PHE A 379 7.80 9.28 18.83
C PHE A 379 6.68 9.37 19.87
N ALA A 380 6.67 10.45 20.65
CA ALA A 380 5.62 10.76 21.62
C ALA A 380 5.24 12.25 21.53
N VAL A 381 3.97 12.54 21.23
CA VAL A 381 3.46 13.92 21.08
C VAL A 381 2.17 14.07 21.88
N GLN A 382 2.03 15.20 22.58
CA GLN A 382 0.74 15.68 23.05
C GLN A 382 0.17 16.67 22.04
N TYR A 383 -1.07 16.46 21.63
CA TYR A 383 -1.83 17.50 20.93
C TYR A 383 -2.83 18.13 21.88
N HIS A 384 -2.79 19.45 21.94
CA HIS A 384 -3.67 20.24 22.79
C HIS A 384 -5.03 20.41 22.11
N MET A 385 -6.08 20.58 22.90
CA MET A 385 -7.43 20.81 22.36
C MET A 385 -7.50 22.15 21.60
N ALA A 386 -8.25 22.19 20.49
CA ALA A 386 -8.51 23.44 19.80
C ALA A 386 -9.28 24.41 20.72
N LYS A 387 -9.05 25.72 20.58
CA LYS A 387 -9.60 26.73 21.50
C LYS A 387 -11.14 26.62 21.60
N ALA A 388 -11.65 26.42 22.82
CA ALA A 388 -13.08 26.21 23.11
C ALA A 388 -13.72 24.99 22.41
N HIS A 389 -12.93 23.97 22.06
CA HIS A 389 -13.39 22.75 21.41
C HIS A 389 -12.93 21.50 22.20
N TRP A 390 -13.70 20.42 22.12
CA TRP A 390 -13.42 19.17 22.87
C TRP A 390 -12.59 18.15 22.07
N GLN A 391 -12.32 18.44 20.79
CA GLN A 391 -11.41 17.68 19.92
C GLN A 391 -10.19 18.54 19.58
N ILE A 392 -9.08 17.85 19.26
CA ILE A 392 -7.81 18.44 18.82
C ILE A 392 -7.96 19.26 17.53
N ILE A 393 -8.90 18.85 16.65
CA ILE A 393 -9.20 19.51 15.38
C ILE A 393 -10.69 19.89 15.37
N ASN A 394 -10.98 21.19 15.15
CA ASN A 394 -12.35 21.66 14.92
C ASN A 394 -12.62 21.77 13.41
N HIS A 395 -13.37 20.81 12.87
CA HIS A 395 -13.78 20.79 11.46
C HIS A 395 -15.04 21.64 11.17
N ASP A 396 -15.78 22.05 12.20
CA ASP A 396 -17.09 22.73 12.09
C ASP A 396 -16.97 24.28 12.08
N ALA A 397 -15.76 24.84 12.06
CA ALA A 397 -15.52 26.29 12.17
C ALA A 397 -15.84 27.13 10.91
N GLY A 398 -16.46 26.54 9.87
CA GLY A 398 -16.82 27.28 8.64
C GLY A 398 -15.61 27.86 7.87
N GLY A 399 -14.40 27.35 8.12
CA GLY A 399 -13.12 27.84 7.58
C GLY A 399 -12.01 26.78 7.66
N ARG A 400 -10.74 27.18 7.57
CA ARG A 400 -9.60 26.24 7.72
C ARG A 400 -9.64 25.60 9.12
N PRO A 401 -9.38 24.27 9.25
CA PRO A 401 -9.38 23.59 10.54
C PRO A 401 -8.50 24.33 11.56
N MET A 402 -9.03 24.59 12.75
CA MET A 402 -8.23 25.10 13.86
C MET A 402 -7.70 23.91 14.64
N GLU A 403 -6.39 23.71 14.59
CA GLU A 403 -5.67 22.72 15.40
C GLU A 403 -5.15 23.39 16.67
N GLY A 404 -5.15 22.66 17.79
CA GLY A 404 -4.42 23.09 18.98
C GLY A 404 -2.89 23.05 18.76
N GLY A 405 -2.13 23.61 19.70
CA GLY A 405 -0.67 23.44 19.69
C GLY A 405 -0.27 21.98 19.93
N PHE A 406 1.02 21.67 19.78
CA PHE A 406 1.58 20.37 20.12
C PHE A 406 2.76 20.51 21.08
N THR A 407 3.09 19.42 21.77
CA THR A 407 4.28 19.30 22.60
C THR A 407 4.90 17.93 22.37
N ALA A 408 6.09 17.90 21.76
CA ALA A 408 6.83 16.68 21.52
C ALA A 408 7.72 16.36 22.73
N PHE A 409 7.79 15.07 23.07
CA PHE A 409 8.59 14.56 24.18
C PHE A 409 9.64 13.60 23.64
N ALA A 410 10.85 13.64 24.19
CA ALA A 410 11.79 12.55 23.98
C ALA A 410 11.18 11.27 24.56
N LEU A 411 11.42 10.14 23.92
CA LEU A 411 10.87 8.85 24.36
C LEU A 411 11.32 8.50 25.78
N ALA A 412 12.49 8.96 26.21
CA ALA A 412 12.99 8.79 27.56
C ALA A 412 12.21 9.61 28.61
N ASP A 413 11.60 10.72 28.21
CA ASP A 413 10.90 11.65 29.09
C ASP A 413 9.38 11.44 29.07
N ALA A 414 8.87 10.68 28.09
CA ALA A 414 7.45 10.35 28.01
C ALA A 414 7.04 9.39 29.15
N PRO A 415 5.85 9.56 29.77
CA PRO A 415 5.41 8.70 30.86
C PRO A 415 5.39 7.22 30.44
N ALA A 416 6.03 6.35 31.23
CA ALA A 416 6.17 4.93 30.91
C ALA A 416 4.82 4.22 30.70
N GLN A 417 3.79 4.60 31.46
CA GLN A 417 2.43 4.06 31.32
C GLN A 417 1.78 4.40 29.97
N VAL A 418 2.07 5.58 29.41
CA VAL A 418 1.54 6.01 28.12
C VAL A 418 2.25 5.26 26.99
N LEU A 419 3.58 5.11 27.09
CA LEU A 419 4.35 4.31 26.14
C LEU A 419 3.93 2.84 26.14
N ASP A 420 3.76 2.22 27.32
CA ASP A 420 3.31 0.84 27.40
C ASP A 420 1.93 0.64 26.78
N ALA A 421 0.97 1.52 27.10
CA ALA A 421 -0.37 1.47 26.52
C ALA A 421 -0.32 1.59 24.98
N GLY A 422 0.48 2.53 24.46
CA GLY A 422 0.70 2.69 23.02
C GLY A 422 1.27 1.44 22.37
N LEU A 423 2.30 0.84 22.98
CA LEU A 423 2.93 -0.38 22.47
C LEU A 423 2.00 -1.59 22.53
N ARG A 424 1.21 -1.74 23.60
CA ARG A 424 0.22 -2.81 23.70
C ARG A 424 -0.86 -2.70 22.62
N GLY A 425 -1.35 -1.49 22.35
CA GLY A 425 -2.29 -1.23 21.27
C GLY A 425 -1.73 -1.62 19.91
N ALA A 426 -0.57 -1.07 19.55
CA ALA A 426 0.09 -1.36 18.27
C ALA A 426 0.38 -2.86 18.06
N ARG A 427 0.80 -3.57 19.12
CA ARG A 427 1.07 -5.02 19.07
C ARG A 427 -0.16 -5.87 18.69
N CYS A 428 -1.37 -5.39 18.98
CA CYS A 428 -2.59 -6.09 18.57
C CYS A 428 -2.81 -6.01 17.05
N ILE A 429 -2.25 -4.99 16.39
CA ILE A 429 -2.41 -4.77 14.94
C ILE A 429 -1.32 -5.49 14.16
N GLY A 430 -0.05 -5.24 14.46
CA GLY A 430 1.07 -5.79 13.69
C GLY A 430 2.41 -5.14 14.00
N ASP A 431 3.29 -5.10 13.01
CA ASP A 431 4.68 -4.60 13.12
C ASP A 431 5.01 -3.48 12.12
N GLY A 432 3.98 -2.83 11.56
CA GLY A 432 4.08 -1.66 10.69
C GLY A 432 4.43 -0.37 11.44
N LEU A 433 4.03 0.77 10.87
CA LEU A 433 3.99 2.07 11.52
C LEU A 433 2.56 2.30 12.02
N TYR A 434 2.41 2.75 13.26
CA TYR A 434 1.10 3.05 13.84
C TYR A 434 1.17 4.33 14.66
N GLY A 435 0.11 5.13 14.63
CA GLY A 435 -0.11 6.21 15.60
C GLY A 435 -1.21 5.79 16.55
N VAL A 436 -0.86 5.63 17.82
CA VAL A 436 -1.79 5.21 18.86
C VAL A 436 -2.25 6.42 19.65
N ASP A 437 -3.53 6.72 19.57
CA ASP A 437 -4.16 7.84 20.24
C ASP A 437 -4.66 7.42 21.62
N LEU A 438 -4.22 8.16 22.64
CA LEU A 438 -4.41 7.82 24.04
C LEU A 438 -4.95 9.03 24.81
N LYS A 439 -5.88 8.76 25.72
CA LYS A 439 -6.33 9.71 26.74
C LYS A 439 -5.74 9.36 28.09
N GLU A 440 -5.16 10.34 28.76
CA GLU A 440 -4.67 10.21 30.12
C GLU A 440 -5.65 10.89 31.09
N THR A 441 -6.14 10.11 32.06
CA THR A 441 -7.08 10.56 33.08
C THR A 441 -6.63 10.08 34.46
N ASP A 442 -7.27 10.55 35.52
CA ASP A 442 -7.00 10.09 36.89
C ASP A 442 -7.29 8.59 37.08
N ARG A 443 -8.08 7.97 36.20
CA ARG A 443 -8.36 6.51 36.19
C ARG A 443 -7.29 5.70 35.44
N GLY A 444 -6.35 6.34 34.77
CA GLY A 444 -5.32 5.70 33.95
C GLY A 444 -5.32 6.15 32.48
N VAL A 445 -4.59 5.40 31.66
CA VAL A 445 -4.42 5.64 30.21
C VAL A 445 -5.36 4.75 29.41
N PHE A 446 -6.11 5.37 28.50
CA PHE A 446 -7.12 4.70 27.67
C PHE A 446 -6.78 4.87 26.20
N LEU A 447 -6.76 3.76 25.46
CA LEU A 447 -6.60 3.74 24.02
C LEU A 447 -7.91 4.16 23.35
N ILE A 448 -7.81 5.15 22.46
CA ILE A 448 -8.93 5.71 21.73
C ILE A 448 -8.98 5.17 20.31
N GLU A 449 -7.82 5.14 19.64
CA GLU A 449 -7.72 4.73 18.23
C GLU A 449 -6.29 4.27 17.90
N VAL A 450 -6.16 3.40 16.90
CA VAL A 450 -4.88 3.07 16.28
C VAL A 450 -4.99 3.40 14.79
N ASN A 451 -4.14 4.30 14.33
CA ASN A 451 -4.08 4.71 12.93
C ASN A 451 -2.95 3.95 12.23
N ASP A 452 -3.24 3.31 11.09
CA ASP A 452 -2.25 2.70 10.21
C ASP A 452 -1.37 3.77 9.55
N ASN A 453 -1.95 4.88 9.10
CA ASN A 453 -1.21 5.95 8.43
C ASN A 453 -1.12 7.23 9.27
N PRO A 454 -0.41 7.24 10.41
CA PRO A 454 -0.38 8.40 11.29
C PRO A 454 0.38 9.57 10.67
N ASN A 455 0.13 10.78 11.17
CA ASN A 455 0.95 11.93 10.81
C ASN A 455 2.43 11.69 11.15
N LEU A 456 3.31 12.15 10.26
CA LEU A 456 4.74 12.12 10.44
C LEU A 456 5.35 13.32 9.69
N GLU A 457 5.49 14.42 10.42
CA GLU A 457 5.97 15.70 9.94
C GLU A 457 7.32 16.07 10.56
N HIS A 458 8.19 16.64 9.73
CA HIS A 458 9.42 17.25 10.18
C HIS A 458 9.09 18.54 10.95
N GLY A 459 9.57 18.63 12.19
CA GLY A 459 9.29 19.71 13.12
C GLY A 459 8.13 19.43 14.09
N VAL A 460 7.44 18.28 13.98
CA VAL A 460 6.34 17.89 14.88
C VAL A 460 6.63 16.56 15.56
N GLU A 461 6.33 15.43 14.90
CA GLU A 461 6.54 14.10 15.48
C GLU A 461 8.02 13.75 15.64
N ASP A 462 8.89 14.31 14.80
CA ASP A 462 10.34 14.15 14.95
C ASP A 462 10.99 15.26 15.81
N ALA A 463 10.24 16.21 16.38
CA ALA A 463 10.85 17.39 17.00
C ALA A 463 11.80 17.04 18.17
N ALA A 464 11.47 16.00 18.94
CA ALA A 464 12.28 15.57 20.08
C ALA A 464 13.43 14.63 19.67
N GLU A 465 13.14 13.59 18.89
CA GLU A 465 14.10 12.55 18.49
C GLU A 465 14.89 12.90 17.21
N LYS A 466 14.50 13.98 16.52
CA LYS A 466 15.11 14.53 15.30
C LYS A 466 15.26 13.48 14.19
N ASP A 467 16.41 13.50 13.52
CA ASP A 467 16.77 12.60 12.43
C ASP A 467 16.71 11.10 12.82
N GLU A 468 16.67 10.74 14.11
CA GLU A 468 16.59 9.34 14.55
C GLU A 468 15.24 8.71 14.15
N VAL A 469 14.13 9.46 14.15
CA VAL A 469 12.82 8.96 13.69
C VAL A 469 12.91 8.44 12.26
N TRP A 470 13.45 9.26 11.36
CA TRP A 470 13.61 8.95 9.94
C TRP A 470 14.68 7.88 9.70
N THR A 471 15.74 7.86 10.50
CA THR A 471 16.78 6.83 10.47
C THR A 471 16.19 5.46 10.80
N ARG A 472 15.35 5.39 11.85
CA ARG A 472 14.66 4.17 12.26
C ARG A 472 13.61 3.72 11.24
N LEU A 473 12.86 4.66 10.65
CA LEU A 473 11.95 4.38 9.54
C LEU A 473 12.70 3.73 8.36
N THR A 474 13.80 4.34 7.93
CA THR A 474 14.61 3.82 6.83
C THR A 474 15.20 2.44 7.17
N ARG A 475 15.71 2.28 8.39
CA ARG A 475 16.28 1.01 8.87
C ARG A 475 15.24 -0.10 8.92
N TRP A 476 13.99 0.20 9.30
CA TRP A 476 12.90 -0.79 9.32
C TRP A 476 12.68 -1.44 7.94
N PHE A 477 12.76 -0.65 6.86
CA PHE A 477 12.67 -1.15 5.49
C PHE A 477 13.92 -1.94 5.09
N ILE A 478 15.12 -1.42 5.37
CA ILE A 478 16.40 -2.10 5.07
C ILE A 478 16.47 -3.45 5.77
N ASP A 479 16.18 -3.52 7.06
CA ASP A 479 16.24 -4.74 7.85
C ASP A 479 15.33 -5.82 7.28
N ARG A 480 14.14 -5.45 6.77
CA ARG A 480 13.24 -6.39 6.10
C ARG A 480 13.77 -6.83 4.75
N LEU A 481 14.31 -5.91 3.97
CA LEU A 481 14.96 -6.24 2.70
C LEU A 481 16.19 -7.12 2.88
N GLU A 482 16.85 -7.12 4.02
CA GLU A 482 18.00 -7.98 4.28
C GLU A 482 17.61 -9.35 4.88
N ARG A 483 16.38 -9.50 5.39
CA ARG A 483 15.84 -10.75 5.96
C ARG A 483 15.15 -11.65 4.93
N THR A 484 14.43 -11.10 3.96
CA THR A 484 13.94 -11.85 2.78
C THR A 484 15.10 -12.24 1.89
#